data_AF-A0A353R7N2-F1
#
_entry.id   AF-A0A353R7N2-F1
#
_cell.length_a   1.000
_cell.length_b   1.000
_cell.length_c   1.000
_cell.angle_alpha   90.00
_cell.angle_beta   90.00
_cell.angle_gamma   90.00
#
_symmetry.space_group_name_H-M   'P 1'
#
loop_
_entity.id
_entity.type
_entity.pdbx_description
1 polymer ?
#
loop_
_entity_poly.entity_id
_entity_poly.type
_entity_poly.pdbx_seq_one_letter_code
_entity_poly.pdbx_strand_id
1 'polypeptide(L)' 'MKKFNWKMAVMALGILLLAVSCEKETEPEEESTDLSGELTTDRTLKSGMSYNLSGGVHVKPGVTLTIEPG' A
#
# COMPACT_ATOMS: atom_id res chain seq x y z
N MET A 1 -53.64 -1.31 8.95
CA MET A 1 -52.80 -2.50 9.27
C MET A 1 -52.72 -3.38 8.03
N LYS A 2 -51.67 -3.23 7.20
CA LYS A 2 -51.50 -4.01 5.98
C LYS A 2 -50.43 -5.08 6.24
N LYS A 3 -50.87 -6.33 6.20
CA LYS A 3 -50.16 -7.52 6.68
C LYS A 3 -49.14 -7.91 5.61
N PHE A 4 -47.90 -7.48 5.78
CA PHE A 4 -46.84 -7.76 4.83
C PHE A 4 -46.38 -9.20 5.00
N ASN A 5 -46.58 -10.00 3.96
CA ASN A 5 -46.34 -11.43 3.94
C ASN A 5 -44.83 -11.72 3.97
N TRP A 6 -44.32 -12.01 5.16
CA TRP A 6 -42.94 -12.34 5.52
C TRP A 6 -42.28 -13.41 4.61
N LYS A 7 -43.06 -14.30 3.99
CA LYS A 7 -42.53 -15.31 3.05
C LYS A 7 -41.78 -14.71 1.84
N MET A 8 -41.90 -13.40 1.60
CA MET A 8 -41.18 -12.71 0.53
C MET A 8 -39.84 -12.08 0.96
N ALA A 9 -39.48 -12.12 2.25
CA ALA A 9 -38.25 -11.49 2.75
C ALA A 9 -37.00 -12.38 2.64
N VAL A 10 -37.16 -13.67 2.33
CA VAL A 10 -36.04 -14.65 2.35
C VAL A 10 -35.30 -14.74 1.01
N MET A 11 -35.81 -14.15 -0.06
CA MET A 11 -35.22 -14.24 -1.41
C MET A 11 -34.31 -13.06 -1.79
N ALA A 12 -33.93 -12.20 -0.84
CA ALA A 12 -32.99 -11.09 -1.07
C ALA A 12 -31.66 -11.23 -0.30
N LEU A 13 -31.48 -12.31 0.47
CA LEU A 13 -30.27 -12.56 1.28
C LEU A 13 -29.25 -13.50 0.63
N GLY A 14 -29.52 -14.00 -0.58
CA GLY A 14 -28.66 -14.95 -1.29
C GLY A 14 -27.73 -14.34 -2.35
N ILE A 15 -27.84 -13.04 -2.64
CA ILE A 15 -27.03 -12.34 -3.67
C ILE A 15 -26.13 -11.29 -3.00
N LEU A 16 -25.52 -11.66 -1.87
CA LEU A 16 -24.53 -10.82 -1.19
C LEU A 16 -23.22 -11.56 -0.89
N LEU A 17 -22.89 -12.61 -1.66
CA LEU A 17 -21.66 -13.40 -1.47
C LEU A 17 -20.77 -13.52 -2.72
N LEU A 18 -20.89 -12.63 -3.72
CA LEU A 18 -19.94 -12.60 -4.86
C LEU A 18 -19.15 -11.29 -4.99
N ALA A 19 -19.14 -10.44 -3.96
CA ALA A 19 -18.25 -9.27 -3.92
C ALA A 19 -17.13 -9.40 -2.87
N VAL A 20 -16.95 -10.59 -2.25
CA VAL A 20 -15.75 -10.93 -1.47
C VAL A 20 -14.81 -11.73 -2.37
N SER A 21 -14.27 -11.06 -3.37
CA SER A 21 -12.98 -11.45 -3.95
C SER A 21 -12.38 -10.23 -4.63
N CYS A 22 -12.26 -9.19 -3.82
CA CYS A 22 -11.20 -8.22 -4.00
C CYS A 22 -10.77 -7.93 -2.56
N GLU A 23 -10.14 -8.93 -1.92
CA GLU A 23 -8.99 -8.56 -1.12
C GLU A 23 -8.17 -7.70 -2.09
N LYS A 24 -8.19 -6.39 -1.87
CA LYS A 24 -7.11 -5.57 -2.40
C LYS A 24 -5.89 -6.14 -1.69
N GLU A 25 -5.32 -7.18 -2.28
CA GLU A 25 -3.90 -7.45 -2.18
C GLU A 25 -3.30 -6.08 -2.36
N THR A 26 -2.69 -5.59 -1.29
CA THR A 26 -1.90 -4.39 -1.33
C THR A 26 -0.79 -4.76 -2.30
N GLU A 27 -1.04 -4.54 -3.59
CA GLU A 27 0.00 -4.48 -4.60
C GLU A 27 1.03 -3.56 -3.96
N PRO A 28 2.28 -4.03 -3.76
CA PRO A 28 3.31 -3.12 -3.33
C PRO A 28 3.29 -2.06 -4.43
N GLU A 29 2.80 -0.89 -4.10
CA GLU A 29 2.94 0.28 -4.93
C GLU A 29 4.45 0.40 -5.01
N GLU A 30 5.03 -0.10 -6.12
CA GLU A 30 6.44 0.00 -6.46
C GLU A 30 6.68 1.48 -6.76
N GLU A 31 6.53 2.31 -5.72
CA GLU A 31 6.99 3.68 -5.60
C GLU A 31 8.51 3.57 -5.58
N SER A 32 9.06 3.27 -6.76
CA SER A 32 10.49 3.29 -7.01
C SER A 32 10.93 4.73 -6.82
N THR A 33 11.30 5.09 -5.59
CA THR A 33 11.72 6.45 -5.32
C THR A 33 13.14 6.60 -5.85
N ASP A 34 13.29 7.37 -6.91
CA ASP A 34 14.60 7.79 -7.39
C ASP A 34 15.27 8.70 -6.36
N LEU A 35 16.43 8.27 -5.88
CA LEU A 35 17.32 9.06 -5.03
C LEU A 35 18.43 9.64 -5.89
N SER A 36 18.60 10.95 -5.85
CA SER A 36 19.60 11.66 -6.66
C SER A 36 20.21 12.83 -5.91
N GLY A 37 21.47 13.15 -6.23
CA GLY A 37 22.14 14.36 -5.76
C GLY A 37 22.44 14.36 -4.26
N GLU A 38 21.80 15.27 -3.52
CA GLU A 38 22.09 15.52 -2.11
C GLU A 38 20.90 15.14 -1.22
N LEU A 39 21.16 14.32 -0.20
CA LEU A 39 20.17 13.97 0.81
C LEU A 39 20.24 14.98 1.97
N THR A 40 19.19 15.77 2.09
CA THR A 40 19.07 16.87 3.07
C THR A 40 18.21 16.52 4.29
N THR A 41 17.55 15.37 4.27
CA THR A 41 16.66 14.90 5.34
C THR A 41 16.92 13.44 5.64
N ASP A 42 16.80 13.04 6.90
CA ASP A 42 16.92 11.65 7.32
C ASP A 42 15.99 10.75 6.51
N ARG A 43 16.52 9.63 6.04
CA ARG A 43 15.76 8.69 5.23
C ARG A 43 16.11 7.26 5.58
N THR A 44 15.08 6.42 5.63
CA THR A 44 15.23 4.97 5.79
C THR A 44 14.74 4.28 4.53
N LEU A 45 15.60 3.47 3.91
CA LEU A 45 15.25 2.56 2.84
C LEU A 45 14.82 1.24 3.47
N LYS A 46 13.53 0.92 3.32
CA LYS A 46 12.90 -0.29 3.86
C LYS A 46 13.27 -1.54 3.08
N SER A 47 13.37 -2.66 3.79
CA SER A 47 13.52 -3.97 3.15
C SER A 47 12.32 -4.30 2.25
N GLY A 48 12.56 -5.07 1.20
CA GLY A 48 11.53 -5.50 0.24
C GLY A 48 11.08 -4.41 -0.74
N MET A 49 11.67 -3.21 -0.71
CA MET A 49 11.35 -2.13 -1.65
C MET A 49 12.52 -1.87 -2.61
N SER A 50 12.19 -1.60 -3.88
CA SER A 50 13.16 -1.26 -4.91
C SER A 50 13.44 0.24 -4.90
N TYR A 51 14.69 0.64 -4.72
CA TYR A 51 15.12 2.04 -4.83
C TYR A 51 16.18 2.18 -5.90
N ASN A 52 16.06 3.23 -6.70
CA ASN A 52 17.04 3.55 -7.74
C ASN A 52 17.90 4.73 -7.29
N LEU A 53 19.20 4.47 -7.11
CA LEU A 53 20.18 5.50 -6.77
C LEU A 53 20.81 6.01 -8.07
N SER A 54 20.38 7.17 -8.53
CA SER A 54 20.89 7.75 -9.77
C SER A 54 22.14 8.57 -9.51
N GLY A 55 23.28 8.02 -9.95
CA GLY A 55 24.59 8.64 -9.77
C GLY A 55 25.09 8.60 -8.32
N GLY A 56 25.89 9.59 -7.93
CA GLY A 56 26.36 9.72 -6.55
C GLY A 56 25.28 10.35 -5.66
N VAL A 57 24.91 9.66 -4.58
CA VAL A 57 24.06 10.23 -3.53
C VAL A 57 24.94 10.71 -2.38
N HIS A 58 24.92 12.02 -2.11
CA HIS A 58 25.71 12.63 -1.05
C HIS A 58 24.83 12.92 0.17
N VAL A 59 25.11 12.26 1.29
CA VAL A 59 24.43 12.52 2.56
C VAL A 59 25.04 13.76 3.22
N LYS A 60 24.25 14.81 3.43
CA LYS A 60 24.74 16.05 4.05
C LYS A 60 25.16 15.82 5.50
N PRO A 61 26.08 16.65 6.05
CA PRO A 61 26.41 16.61 7.47
C PRO A 61 25.16 16.75 8.35
N GLY A 62 25.03 15.87 9.34
CA GLY A 62 23.88 15.85 10.24
C GLY A 62 22.65 15.11 9.72
N VAL A 63 22.72 14.53 8.52
CA VAL A 63 21.67 13.68 7.94
C VAL A 63 22.09 12.21 7.98
N THR A 64 21.13 11.31 8.17
CA THR A 64 21.33 9.87 8.19
C THR A 64 20.56 9.19 7.05
N LEU A 65 21.28 8.38 6.27
CA LEU A 65 20.68 7.41 5.36
C LEU A 65 20.80 6.01 5.99
N THR A 66 19.68 5.45 6.41
CA THR A 66 19.60 4.09 6.95
C THR A 66 19.09 3.16 5.85
N ILE A 67 19.80 2.06 5.62
CA ILE A 67 19.35 1.00 4.70
C ILE A 67 19.08 -0.23 5.54
N GLU A 68 17.82 -0.66 5.59
CA GLU A 68 17.46 -1.89 6.29
C GLU A 68 18.07 -3.09 5.56
N PRO A 69 18.51 -4.12 6.29
CA PRO A 69 18.98 -5.35 5.67
C PRO A 69 17.86 -5.98 4.83
N GLY A 70 18.24 -6.57 3.70
CA GLY A 70 17.34 -7.33 2.82
C GLY A 70 16.77 -8.55 3.54
#